data_AF-A0A5K1B4X9-F1
#
_entry.id   AF-A0A5K1B4X9-F1
#
_cell.length_a   1.000
_cell.length_b   1.000
_cell.length_c   1.000
_cell.angle_alpha   90.00
_cell.angle_beta   90.00
_cell.angle_gamma   90.00
#
_symmetry.space_group_name_H-M   'P 1'
#
loop_
_entity.id
_entity.type
_entity.pdbx_description
1 polymer ?
#
loop_
_entity_poly.entity_id
_entity_poly.type
_entity_poly.pdbx_seq_one_letter_code
_entity_poly.pdbx_strand_id
1 'polypeptide(L)'
;GDQASIIGGAIEFVRELEQLLQCLESQKRRRMLGGEILTRPPLESSPPIGMPLPPPLPPPPPPPLPPPFYPGLPLPGDQLKMADYETGLREEMAENKSCLADIEVKLLGFDAMIKILSRRRPGQLLKTIAALEDLQLNILHTNITTIEQTVLYSFNVK
;
A
#
# COMPACT_ATOMS: atom_id res chain seq x y z
N GLY A 1 -33.58 -18.94 -23.11
CA GLY A 1 -32.67 -17.80 -23.09
C GLY A 1 -32.24 -17.55 -24.51
N ASP A 2 -32.46 -16.35 -25.02
CA ASP A 2 -32.13 -15.99 -26.40
C ASP A 2 -30.61 -15.85 -26.54
N GLN A 3 -30.01 -16.46 -27.57
CA GLN A 3 -28.56 -16.41 -27.78
C GLN A 3 -28.07 -14.98 -28.06
N ALA A 4 -28.90 -14.13 -28.68
CA ALA A 4 -28.55 -12.74 -28.90
C ALA A 4 -28.50 -11.94 -27.59
N SER A 5 -29.35 -12.25 -26.60
CA SER A 5 -29.26 -11.65 -25.27
C SER A 5 -27.99 -12.06 -24.51
N ILE A 6 -27.56 -13.31 -24.66
CA ILE A 6 -26.33 -13.83 -24.02
C ILE A 6 -25.09 -13.19 -24.66
N ILE A 7 -25.04 -13.16 -25.99
CA ILE A 7 -23.94 -12.54 -26.74
C ILE A 7 -23.90 -11.03 -26.48
N GLY A 8 -25.06 -10.37 -26.45
CA GLY A 8 -25.19 -8.95 -26.13
C GLY A 8 -24.66 -8.62 -24.73
N GLY A 9 -25.05 -9.40 -23.72
CA GLY A 9 -24.55 -9.23 -22.35
C GLY A 9 -23.05 -9.47 -22.22
N ALA A 10 -22.49 -10.44 -22.95
CA ALA A 10 -21.04 -10.67 -22.97
C ALA A 10 -20.28 -9.50 -23.60
N ILE A 11 -20.79 -8.92 -24.70
CA ILE A 11 -20.18 -7.76 -25.35
C ILE A 11 -20.23 -6.53 -24.43
N GLU A 12 -21.36 -6.31 -23.75
CA GLU A 12 -21.52 -5.20 -22.80
C GLU A 12 -20.56 -5.35 -21.62
N PHE A 13 -20.42 -6.56 -21.07
CA PHE A 13 -19.47 -6.84 -19.99
C PHE A 13 -18.01 -6.60 -20.41
N VAL A 14 -17.62 -6.98 -21.64
CA VAL A 14 -16.27 -6.68 -22.16
C VAL A 14 -16.04 -5.18 -22.23
N ARG A 15 -17.03 -4.39 -22.69
CA ARG A 15 -16.93 -2.93 -22.73
C ARG A 15 -16.81 -2.33 -21.33
N GLU A 16 -17.59 -2.82 -20.36
CA GLU A 16 -17.50 -2.40 -18.96
C GLU A 16 -16.11 -2.70 -18.37
N LEU A 17 -15.56 -3.88 -18.64
CA LEU A 17 -14.21 -4.27 -18.22
C LEU A 17 -13.14 -3.36 -18.85
N GLU A 18 -13.23 -3.08 -20.15
CA GLU A 18 -12.32 -2.17 -20.84
C GLU A 18 -12.39 -0.75 -20.24
N GLN A 19 -13.60 -0.26 -19.97
CA GLN A 19 -13.82 1.06 -19.37
C GLN A 19 -13.29 1.12 -17.93
N LEU A 20 -13.50 0.08 -17.13
CA LEU A 20 -12.98 -0.02 -15.77
C LEU A 20 -11.45 -0.02 -15.77
N LEU A 21 -10.83 -0.77 -16.68
CA LEU A 21 -9.37 -0.83 -16.83
C LEU A 21 -8.81 0.56 -17.17
N GLN A 22 -9.42 1.26 -18.13
CA GLN A 22 -9.02 2.62 -18.52
C GLN A 22 -9.19 3.64 -17.37
N CYS A 23 -10.30 3.54 -16.62
CA CYS A 23 -10.53 4.33 -15.40
C CYS A 23 -9.42 4.11 -14.37
N LEU A 24 -9.06 2.84 -14.09
CA LEU A 24 -8.02 2.49 -13.14
C LEU A 24 -6.63 2.96 -13.59
N GLU A 25 -6.30 2.88 -14.87
CA GLU A 25 -5.06 3.43 -15.43
C GLU A 25 -4.96 4.95 -15.27
N SER A 26 -6.08 5.66 -15.46
CA SER A 26 -6.14 7.12 -15.23
C SER A 26 -5.97 7.47 -13.75
N GLN A 27 -6.55 6.68 -12.85
CA GLN A 27 -6.41 6.85 -11.40
C GLN A 27 -4.98 6.53 -10.94
N LYS A 28 -4.34 5.53 -11.56
CA LYS A 28 -2.93 5.20 -11.35
C LYS A 28 -2.02 6.37 -11.72
N ARG A 29 -2.30 7.09 -12.82
CA ARG A 29 -1.55 8.31 -13.18
C ARG A 29 -1.65 9.43 -12.14
N ARG A 30 -2.82 9.63 -11.54
CA ARG A 30 -3.00 10.65 -10.49
C ARG A 30 -2.35 10.28 -9.15
N ARG A 31 -2.13 8.99 -8.86
CA ARG A 31 -1.42 8.53 -7.65
C ARG A 31 0.10 8.41 -7.81
N MET A 32 0.63 8.49 -9.03
CA MET A 32 2.06 8.34 -9.33
C MET A 32 2.78 9.68 -9.62
N LEU A 33 2.13 10.83 -9.38
CA LEU A 33 2.74 12.15 -9.54
C LEU A 33 2.81 12.89 -8.20
N GLY A 34 3.49 12.28 -7.23
CA GLY A 34 3.63 12.83 -5.88
C GLY A 34 5.01 12.58 -5.25
N GLY A 35 6.07 12.39 -6.04
CA GLY A 35 7.38 12.04 -5.52
C GLY A 35 8.54 12.46 -6.41
N GLU A 36 8.70 13.76 -6.65
CA GLU A 36 10.00 14.35 -7.01
C GLU A 36 10.03 15.81 -6.53
N ILE A 37 10.57 16.03 -5.33
CA ILE A 37 10.97 17.34 -4.83
C ILE A 37 12.47 17.48 -5.15
N LEU A 38 12.87 18.61 -5.76
CA LEU A 38 13.99 19.47 -5.37
C LEU A 38 14.60 20.20 -6.58
N THR A 39 14.02 21.35 -6.94
CA THR A 39 14.76 22.44 -7.60
C THR A 39 14.23 23.80 -7.15
N ARG A 40 14.86 24.38 -6.11
CA ARG A 40 14.95 25.85 -5.91
C ARG A 40 15.87 26.40 -7.01
N PRO A 41 15.66 27.63 -7.55
CA PRO A 41 16.22 28.86 -6.94
C PRO A 41 15.39 30.15 -7.27
N PRO A 42 15.95 31.37 -7.15
CA PRO A 42 16.16 32.20 -5.96
C PRO A 42 15.19 33.41 -5.85
N LEU A 43 15.32 34.16 -4.75
CA LEU A 43 14.58 35.37 -4.36
C LEU A 43 14.51 36.47 -5.45
N GLU A 44 13.32 37.08 -5.57
CA GLU A 44 12.94 38.47 -5.95
C GLU A 44 11.47 38.36 -6.39
N SER A 45 10.46 39.03 -5.85
CA SER A 45 10.28 40.47 -5.71
C SER A 45 9.00 40.74 -4.88
N SER A 46 9.01 41.82 -4.12
CA SER A 46 7.95 42.49 -3.34
C SER A 46 6.46 42.15 -3.60
N PRO A 47 5.59 42.17 -2.56
CA PRO A 47 4.15 42.05 -2.74
C PRO A 47 3.49 43.41 -3.08
N PRO A 48 2.47 43.48 -3.94
CA PRO A 48 1.59 44.62 -3.96
C PRO A 48 0.66 44.60 -2.74
N ILE A 49 0.71 45.69 -1.99
CA ILE A 49 -0.19 46.07 -0.91
C ILE A 49 -1.61 46.23 -1.48
N GLY A 50 -2.61 45.62 -0.83
CA GLY A 50 -4.00 46.08 -0.94
C GLY A 50 -5.03 45.01 -1.30
N MET A 51 -5.32 44.09 -0.39
CA MET A 51 -6.63 43.43 -0.31
C MET A 51 -7.00 43.23 1.17
N PRO A 52 -8.21 43.64 1.63
CA PRO A 52 -8.64 43.38 3.00
C PRO A 52 -8.92 41.88 3.17
N LEU A 53 -8.25 41.25 4.14
CA LEU A 53 -8.53 39.89 4.60
C LEU A 53 -9.92 39.84 5.26
N PRO A 54 -10.80 38.89 4.94
CA PRO A 54 -12.01 38.66 5.71
C PRO A 54 -11.67 38.14 7.12
N PRO A 55 -12.48 38.45 8.15
CA PRO A 55 -12.23 37.99 9.51
C PRO A 55 -12.33 36.46 9.61
N PRO A 56 -11.54 35.82 10.49
CA PRO A 56 -11.60 34.38 10.71
C PRO A 56 -12.95 34.00 11.33
N LEU A 57 -13.61 32.99 10.75
CA LEU A 57 -14.79 32.36 11.32
C LEU A 57 -14.43 31.66 12.64
N PRO A 58 -15.33 31.66 13.65
CA PRO A 58 -15.11 30.94 14.89
C PRO A 58 -15.07 29.42 14.65
N PRO A 59 -14.32 28.65 15.45
CA PRO A 59 -14.28 27.20 15.35
C PRO A 59 -15.64 26.58 15.71
N PRO A 60 -16.06 25.50 15.05
CA PRO A 60 -17.26 24.76 15.43
C PRO A 60 -17.11 24.11 16.81
N PRO A 61 -18.21 23.91 17.55
CA PRO A 61 -18.19 23.24 18.85
C PRO A 61 -17.78 21.76 18.71
N PRO A 62 -17.13 21.18 19.74
CA PRO A 62 -16.77 19.76 19.74
C PRO A 62 -18.03 18.87 19.79
N PRO A 63 -18.01 17.69 19.15
CA PRO A 63 -19.09 16.72 19.26
C PRO A 63 -19.21 16.16 20.68
N PRO A 64 -20.40 15.72 21.11
CA PRO A 64 -20.61 15.14 22.44
C PRO A 64 -19.81 13.84 22.60
N LEU A 65 -19.13 13.73 23.74
CA LEU A 65 -18.40 12.53 24.15
C LEU A 65 -19.40 11.38 24.41
N PRO A 66 -19.09 10.13 23.98
CA PRO A 66 -19.89 8.97 24.37
C PRO A 66 -19.74 8.69 25.88
N PRO A 67 -20.77 8.08 26.51
CA PRO A 67 -20.72 7.74 27.94
C PRO A 67 -19.63 6.70 28.24
N PRO A 68 -19.11 6.66 29.47
CA PRO A 68 -18.13 5.67 29.87
C PRO A 68 -18.74 4.27 29.77
N PHE A 69 -18.15 3.44 28.91
CA PHE A 69 -18.34 2.00 28.96
C PHE A 69 -17.79 1.51 30.30
N TYR A 70 -18.64 0.94 31.15
CA TYR A 70 -18.20 0.15 32.29
C TYR A 70 -18.09 -1.30 31.83
N PRO A 71 -16.88 -1.88 31.67
CA PRO A 71 -16.75 -3.31 31.46
C PRO A 71 -17.16 -3.98 32.77
N GLY A 72 -18.22 -4.78 32.70
CA GLY A 72 -18.79 -5.51 33.82
C GLY A 72 -17.79 -6.44 34.50
N LEU A 73 -18.01 -6.61 35.80
CA LEU A 73 -17.38 -7.60 36.66
C LEU A 73 -17.44 -9.02 36.06
N PRO A 74 -16.41 -9.87 36.27
CA PRO A 74 -16.40 -11.23 35.75
C PRO A 74 -17.24 -12.16 36.64
N LEU A 75 -18.23 -12.84 36.03
CA LEU A 75 -18.91 -14.00 36.62
C LEU A 75 -18.08 -15.28 36.41
N PRO A 76 -18.08 -16.22 37.37
CA PRO A 76 -17.23 -17.40 37.33
C PRO A 76 -17.93 -18.54 36.57
N GLY A 77 -17.38 -18.94 35.42
CA GLY A 77 -17.87 -20.14 34.73
C GLY A 77 -17.54 -20.19 33.25
N ASP A 78 -16.27 -20.44 32.92
CA ASP A 78 -15.86 -21.43 31.90
C ASP A 78 -14.33 -21.44 31.83
N GLN A 79 -13.72 -22.20 32.73
CA GLN A 79 -12.29 -22.45 32.69
C GLN A 79 -11.97 -23.50 31.64
N LEU A 80 -11.26 -23.02 30.61
CA LEU A 80 -10.22 -23.72 29.85
C LEU A 80 -10.70 -24.65 28.71
N LYS A 81 -10.96 -24.03 27.56
CA LYS A 81 -10.73 -24.68 26.26
C LYS A 81 -9.78 -23.84 25.42
N MET A 82 -8.57 -24.38 25.26
CA MET A 82 -7.60 -24.11 24.19
C MET A 82 -7.16 -22.66 24.02
N ALA A 83 -6.18 -22.24 24.82
CA ALA A 83 -5.13 -21.39 24.28
C ALA A 83 -3.91 -22.28 24.13
N ASP A 84 -3.82 -22.89 22.95
CA ASP A 84 -2.63 -23.54 22.43
C ASP A 84 -1.49 -22.50 22.47
N TYR A 85 -0.62 -22.58 23.47
CA TYR A 85 0.63 -21.84 23.48
C TYR A 85 1.68 -22.69 22.76
N GLU A 86 1.37 -23.16 21.55
CA GLU A 86 2.42 -23.66 20.67
C GLU A 86 3.22 -22.45 20.19
N THR A 87 4.32 -22.16 20.88
CA THR A 87 5.44 -21.37 20.38
C THR A 87 6.15 -22.19 19.29
N GLY A 88 5.43 -22.49 18.21
CA GLY A 88 5.95 -22.93 16.93
C GLY A 88 5.91 -21.72 16.02
N LEU A 89 7.06 -21.30 15.49
CA LEU A 89 7.16 -20.14 14.60
C LEU A 89 6.11 -20.22 13.49
N ARG A 90 5.01 -19.46 13.65
CA ARG A 90 3.94 -19.42 12.65
C ARG A 90 4.51 -18.70 11.44
N GLU A 91 4.86 -19.48 10.42
CA GLU A 91 5.24 -18.93 9.13
C GLU A 91 4.02 -18.21 8.55
N GLU A 92 4.12 -16.88 8.43
CA GLU A 92 3.09 -16.08 7.79
C GLU A 92 3.52 -15.77 6.37
N MET A 93 2.61 -15.93 5.41
CA MET A 93 2.87 -15.69 4.00
C MET A 93 1.88 -14.67 3.46
N ALA A 94 2.39 -13.67 2.74
CA ALA A 94 1.59 -12.69 2.03
C ALA A 94 2.07 -12.58 0.58
N GLU A 95 1.13 -12.45 -0.36
CA GLU A 95 1.45 -12.23 -1.76
C GLU A 95 0.69 -11.04 -2.34
N ASN A 96 1.33 -10.32 -3.25
CA ASN A 96 0.71 -9.24 -4.01
C ASN A 96 1.15 -9.29 -5.47
N LYS A 97 0.18 -9.56 -6.35
CA LYS A 97 0.38 -9.60 -7.80
C LYS A 97 -0.18 -8.34 -8.41
N SER A 98 0.69 -7.56 -9.03
CA SER A 98 0.34 -6.31 -9.71
C SER A 98 0.87 -6.30 -11.14
N CYS A 99 0.37 -5.37 -11.96
CA CYS A 99 0.91 -5.15 -13.31
C CYS A 99 2.38 -4.70 -13.35
N LEU A 100 2.96 -4.27 -12.22
CA LEU A 100 4.34 -3.80 -12.14
C LEU A 100 5.29 -4.85 -11.59
N ALA A 101 4.83 -5.62 -10.61
CA ALA A 101 5.62 -6.63 -9.90
C ALA A 101 4.72 -7.68 -9.24
N ASP A 102 5.27 -8.88 -9.08
CA ASP A 102 4.79 -9.94 -8.22
C ASP A 102 5.66 -9.99 -6.96
N ILE A 103 5.03 -9.87 -5.79
CA ILE A 103 5.69 -9.77 -4.49
C ILE A 103 5.23 -10.92 -3.61
N GLU A 104 6.18 -11.66 -3.04
CA GLU A 104 5.97 -12.70 -2.04
C GLU A 104 6.74 -12.34 -0.77
N VAL A 105 6.08 -12.39 0.38
CA VAL A 105 6.69 -12.17 1.68
C VAL A 105 6.46 -13.41 2.55
N LYS A 106 7.52 -13.88 3.20
CA LYS A 106 7.47 -14.94 4.21
C LYS A 106 8.06 -14.41 5.51
N LEU A 107 7.27 -14.44 6.58
CA LEU A 107 7.69 -14.07 7.92
C LEU A 107 8.15 -15.30 8.68
N LEU A 108 9.33 -15.22 9.30
CA LEU A 108 9.94 -16.28 10.11
C LEU A 108 10.31 -15.71 11.49
N GLY A 109 9.31 -15.56 12.36
CA GLY A 109 9.49 -14.89 13.65
C GLY A 109 9.71 -13.38 13.48
N PHE A 110 10.91 -12.90 13.79
CA PHE A 110 11.29 -11.49 13.57
C PHE A 110 11.97 -11.26 12.21
N ASP A 111 12.33 -12.33 11.51
CA ASP A 111 13.00 -12.25 10.22
C ASP A 111 11.97 -12.32 9.11
N ALA A 112 12.24 -11.70 7.96
CA ALA A 112 11.37 -11.83 6.79
C ALA A 112 12.17 -12.04 5.50
N MET A 113 11.60 -12.83 4.60
CA MET A 113 12.07 -12.98 3.23
C MET A 113 11.09 -12.28 2.29
N ILE A 114 11.60 -11.32 1.52
CA ILE A 114 10.83 -10.56 0.54
C ILE A 114 11.35 -10.91 -0.85
N LYS A 115 10.51 -11.47 -1.71
CA LYS A 115 10.81 -11.73 -3.12
C LYS A 115 10.00 -10.79 -4.00
N ILE A 116 10.64 -10.23 -5.01
CA ILE A 116 10.03 -9.28 -5.94
C ILE A 116 10.43 -9.67 -7.36
N LEU A 117 9.49 -10.18 -8.14
CA LEU A 117 9.66 -10.44 -9.57
C LEU A 117 9.07 -9.27 -10.35
N SER A 118 9.85 -8.65 -11.23
CA SER A 118 9.41 -7.48 -11.98
C SER A 118 10.16 -7.31 -13.29
N ARG A 119 9.69 -6.39 -14.16
CA ARG A 119 10.46 -5.98 -15.35
C ARG A 119 11.67 -5.16 -14.92
N ARG A 120 12.83 -5.43 -15.53
CA ARG A 120 14.07 -4.72 -15.26
C ARG A 120 13.96 -3.25 -15.67
N ARG A 121 14.20 -2.34 -14.72
CA ARG A 121 14.25 -0.89 -14.97
C ARG A 121 15.52 -0.26 -14.37
N PRO A 122 16.13 0.75 -15.01
CA PRO A 122 17.25 1.47 -14.43
C PRO A 122 16.89 2.07 -13.06
N GLY A 123 17.79 1.92 -12.08
CA GLY A 123 17.62 2.45 -10.72
C GLY A 123 16.56 1.76 -9.86
N GLN A 124 15.90 0.71 -10.36
CA GLN A 124 14.83 0.02 -9.63
C GLN A 124 15.29 -0.57 -8.29
N LEU A 125 16.41 -1.29 -8.29
CA LEU A 125 16.97 -1.88 -7.07
C LEU A 125 17.24 -0.81 -6.01
N LEU A 126 17.84 0.32 -6.40
CA LEU A 126 18.15 1.40 -5.48
C LEU A 126 16.88 1.98 -4.84
N LYS A 127 15.83 2.19 -5.64
CA LYS A 127 14.52 2.63 -5.14
C LYS A 127 13.90 1.61 -4.18
N THR A 128 14.05 0.32 -4.46
CA THR A 128 13.58 -0.75 -3.57
C THR A 128 14.34 -0.76 -2.25
N ILE A 129 15.68 -0.65 -2.29
CA ILE A 129 16.52 -0.60 -1.09
C ILE A 129 16.15 0.61 -0.24
N ALA A 130 16.03 1.80 -0.85
CA ALA A 130 15.61 3.01 -0.14
C ALA A 130 14.24 2.84 0.53
N ALA A 131 13.26 2.23 -0.16
CA ALA A 131 11.95 1.97 0.42
C ALA A 131 11.98 0.96 1.59
N LEU A 132 12.88 -0.03 1.56
CA LEU A 132 13.07 -0.95 2.70
C LEU A 132 13.74 -0.26 3.88
N GLU A 133 14.71 0.63 3.62
CA GLU A 133 15.37 1.44 4.65
C GLU A 133 14.40 2.45 5.30
N ASP A 134 13.53 3.08 4.52
CA ASP A 134 12.47 3.98 5.01
C ASP A 134 11.48 3.26 5.95
N LEU A 135 11.29 1.95 5.74
CA LEU A 135 10.50 1.06 6.61
C LEU A 135 11.29 0.53 7.81
N GLN A 136 12.55 0.97 8.00
CA GLN A 136 13.45 0.55 9.07
C GLN A 136 13.79 -0.95 9.05
N LEU A 137 13.73 -1.58 7.89
CA LEU A 137 14.11 -2.98 7.70
C LEU A 137 15.62 -3.08 7.45
N ASN A 138 16.30 -3.93 8.21
CA ASN A 138 17.72 -4.18 8.02
C ASN A 138 17.95 -5.29 6.99
N ILE A 139 18.48 -4.93 5.82
CA ILE A 139 18.76 -5.89 4.74
C ILE A 139 20.01 -6.69 5.08
N LEU A 140 19.82 -7.97 5.40
CA LEU A 140 20.90 -8.90 5.75
C LEU A 140 21.54 -9.52 4.52
N HIS A 141 20.72 -9.92 3.56
CA HIS A 141 21.18 -10.59 2.35
C HIS A 141 20.29 -10.25 1.17
N THR A 142 20.91 -9.92 0.05
CA THR A 142 20.23 -9.62 -1.22
C THR A 142 20.70 -10.60 -2.27
N ASN A 143 19.76 -11.30 -2.92
CA ASN A 143 20.01 -12.08 -4.12
C ASN A 143 19.27 -11.43 -5.30
N ILE A 144 19.94 -11.36 -6.44
CA ILE A 144 19.42 -10.77 -7.67
C ILE A 144 19.62 -11.75 -8.81
N THR A 145 18.52 -12.31 -9.31
CA THR A 145 18.52 -13.17 -10.48
C THR A 145 17.85 -12.44 -11.62
N THR A 146 18.53 -12.29 -12.75
CA THR A 146 17.97 -11.65 -13.95
C THR A 146 17.81 -12.68 -15.05
N ILE A 147 16.64 -12.71 -15.68
CA ILE A 147 16.33 -13.55 -16.84
C ILE A 147 15.68 -12.64 -17.88
N GLU A 148 16.33 -12.48 -19.04
CA GLU A 148 15.89 -11.61 -20.12
C GLU A 148 15.57 -10.17 -19.65
N GLN A 149 14.30 -9.77 -19.75
CA GLN A 149 13.79 -8.46 -19.33
C GLN A 149 13.17 -8.47 -17.92
N THR A 150 13.29 -9.58 -17.19
CA THR A 150 12.77 -9.74 -15.83
C THR A 150 13.89 -9.87 -14.81
N VAL A 151 13.60 -9.41 -13.60
CA VAL A 151 14.50 -9.50 -12.46
C VAL A 151 13.73 -9.97 -11.24
N LEU A 152 14.30 -10.95 -10.54
CA LEU A 152 13.87 -11.43 -9.24
C LEU A 152 14.85 -10.90 -8.19
N TYR A 153 14.35 -10.04 -7.32
CA TYR A 153 15.05 -9.65 -6.09
C TYR A 153 14.58 -10.54 -4.96
N SER A 154 15.50 -11.01 -4.11
CA SER A 154 15.18 -11.73 -2.88
C SER A 154 15.98 -11.11 -1.74
N PHE A 155 15.29 -10.47 -0.80
CA PHE A 155 15.86 -9.83 0.38
C PHE A 155 15.55 -10.67 1.62
N ASN A 156 16.55 -10.94 2.43
CA ASN A 156 16.34 -11.36 3.82
C ASN A 156 16.52 -10.13 4.69
N VAL A 157 15.51 -9.82 5.50
CA VAL A 157 15.45 -8.62 6.33
C VAL A 157 15.13 -8.96 7.78
N LYS A 158 15.44 -8.04 8.69
CA LYS A 158 15.14 -8.05 10.13
C LYS A 158 14.60 -6.70 10.57
#